data_AF-B2ZCP6-F1
#
_entry.id   AF-B2ZCP6-F1
#
_cell.length_a   1.000
_cell.length_b   1.000
_cell.length_c   1.000
_cell.angle_alpha   90.00
_cell.angle_beta   90.00
_cell.angle_gamma   90.00
#
_symmetry.space_group_name_H-M   'P 1'
#
loop_
_entity.id
_entity.type
_entity.pdbx_description
1 polymer ?
#
loop_
_entity_poly.entity_id
_entity_poly.type
_entity_poly.pdbx_seq_one_letter_code
_entity_poly.pdbx_strand_id
1 'polypeptide(L)'
;PSVTLGFQPGEAFTIRNIANMVPPYDPTRYSGIGAAIEYAVIHLKVKNIVIIGHSRCGGIKGLMSLPDDLTTQTAFIEDWVKIGLPARDQVKHDHADLPFEEQCTKCEKVAVDVSLKNLLTYPFVVEGLEKK
;
A
#
# COMPACT_ATOMS: atom_id res chain seq x y z
N PRO A 1 -2.41 -11.51 8.48
CA PRO A 1 -2.73 -10.69 9.67
C PRO A 1 -3.31 -11.49 10.83
N SER A 2 -4.05 -12.60 10.59
CA SER A 2 -4.78 -13.33 11.63
C SER A 2 -3.94 -13.78 12.82
N VAL A 3 -2.80 -14.44 12.60
CA VAL A 3 -1.91 -14.87 13.70
C VAL A 3 -1.29 -13.66 14.42
N THR A 4 -0.80 -12.67 13.66
CA THR A 4 -0.11 -11.49 14.20
C THR A 4 -1.01 -10.62 15.08
N LEU A 5 -2.29 -10.49 14.73
CA LEU A 5 -3.26 -9.64 15.41
C LEU A 5 -4.31 -10.42 16.22
N GLY A 6 -4.24 -11.76 16.23
CA GLY A 6 -5.18 -12.61 16.95
C GLY A 6 -6.60 -12.68 16.36
N PHE A 7 -6.81 -12.28 15.10
CA PHE A 7 -8.14 -12.29 14.49
C PHE A 7 -8.73 -13.70 14.36
N GLN A 8 -9.97 -13.84 14.79
CA GLN A 8 -10.83 -15.00 14.58
C GLN A 8 -11.47 -14.97 13.19
N PRO A 9 -11.91 -16.13 12.67
CA PRO A 9 -12.68 -16.19 11.45
C PRO A 9 -13.91 -15.27 11.51
N GLY A 10 -14.07 -14.43 10.48
CA GLY A 10 -15.16 -13.45 10.39
C GLY A 10 -14.83 -12.04 10.92
N GLU A 11 -13.75 -11.86 11.67
CA GLU A 11 -13.40 -10.54 12.22
C GLU A 11 -12.76 -9.59 11.20
N ALA A 12 -12.04 -10.12 10.19
CA ALA A 12 -11.30 -9.32 9.23
C ALA A 12 -11.50 -9.79 7.79
N PHE A 13 -12.05 -8.92 6.94
CA PHE A 13 -11.97 -9.06 5.49
C PHE A 13 -10.57 -8.67 5.01
N THR A 14 -9.79 -9.64 4.53
CA THR A 14 -8.34 -9.47 4.31
C THR A 14 -7.98 -9.46 2.83
N ILE A 15 -7.21 -8.47 2.41
CA ILE A 15 -6.53 -8.41 1.11
C ILE A 15 -5.03 -8.59 1.34
N ARG A 16 -4.36 -9.37 0.49
CA ARG A 16 -2.90 -9.54 0.52
C ARG A 16 -2.34 -9.36 -0.89
N ASN A 17 -1.40 -8.43 -1.03
CA ASN A 17 -0.69 -8.17 -2.27
C ASN A 17 0.79 -7.85 -1.97
N ILE A 18 1.58 -7.61 -3.01
CA ILE A 18 3.00 -7.31 -2.88
C ILE A 18 3.16 -5.94 -2.21
N ALA A 19 3.92 -5.89 -1.12
CA ALA A 19 4.16 -4.69 -0.31
C ALA A 19 2.91 -4.01 0.26
N ASN A 20 1.80 -4.75 0.41
CA ASN A 20 0.56 -4.30 1.06
C ASN A 20 0.10 -2.90 0.58
N MET A 21 0.32 -2.61 -0.71
CA MET A 21 0.07 -1.30 -1.29
C MET A 21 -1.41 -1.16 -1.64
N VAL A 22 -1.94 0.03 -1.38
CA VAL A 22 -3.24 0.46 -1.92
C VAL A 22 -2.96 1.44 -3.05
N PRO A 23 -3.27 1.11 -4.31
CA PRO A 23 -3.17 2.07 -5.40
C PRO A 23 -4.23 3.16 -5.29
N PRO A 24 -4.09 4.29 -6.00
CA PRO A 24 -5.18 5.26 -6.14
C PRO A 24 -6.38 4.64 -6.89
N TYR A 25 -7.54 5.28 -6.76
CA TYR A 25 -8.76 4.90 -7.47
C TYR A 25 -8.55 4.93 -8.98
N ASP A 26 -8.54 3.74 -9.60
CA ASP A 26 -8.52 3.54 -11.04
C ASP A 26 -9.33 2.26 -11.36
N PRO A 27 -10.56 2.41 -11.89
CA PRO A 27 -11.43 1.28 -12.20
C PRO A 27 -10.87 0.35 -13.30
N THR A 28 -9.94 0.83 -14.13
CA THR A 28 -9.37 0.06 -15.24
C THR A 28 -8.12 -0.70 -14.80
N ARG A 29 -7.16 0.00 -14.18
CA ARG A 29 -5.86 -0.57 -13.84
C ARG A 29 -5.86 -1.36 -12.54
N TYR A 30 -6.65 -0.94 -11.56
CA TYR A 30 -6.58 -1.46 -10.19
C TYR A 30 -7.92 -2.05 -9.70
N SER A 31 -8.71 -2.58 -10.63
CA SER A 31 -10.04 -3.15 -10.39
C SER A 31 -10.08 -4.18 -9.26
N GLY A 32 -9.04 -5.02 -9.12
CA GLY A 32 -8.97 -6.03 -8.05
C GLY A 32 -8.95 -5.42 -6.64
N ILE A 33 -8.12 -4.40 -6.40
CA ILE A 33 -8.08 -3.72 -5.09
C ILE A 33 -9.31 -2.82 -4.92
N GLY A 34 -9.71 -2.12 -5.97
CA GLY A 34 -10.90 -1.27 -5.92
C GLY A 34 -12.18 -2.04 -5.56
N ALA A 35 -12.41 -3.19 -6.21
CA ALA A 35 -13.56 -4.05 -5.92
C ALA A 35 -13.54 -4.58 -4.48
N ALA A 36 -12.36 -4.92 -3.95
CA ALA A 36 -12.25 -5.42 -2.59
C ALA A 36 -12.53 -4.33 -1.54
N ILE A 37 -12.05 -3.10 -1.76
CA ILE A 37 -12.35 -1.96 -0.88
C ILE A 37 -13.84 -1.59 -1.00
N GLU A 38 -14.37 -1.50 -2.22
CA GLU A 38 -15.79 -1.23 -2.46
C GLU A 38 -16.68 -2.24 -1.73
N TYR A 39 -16.38 -3.54 -1.88
CA TYR A 39 -17.14 -4.59 -1.22
C TYR A 39 -17.07 -4.50 0.31
N ALA A 40 -15.87 -4.30 0.86
CA ALA A 40 -15.70 -4.14 2.31
C ALA A 40 -16.49 -2.95 2.86
N VAL A 41 -16.43 -1.79 2.19
CA VAL A 41 -17.03 -0.54 2.65
C VAL A 41 -18.54 -0.50 2.38
N ILE A 42 -18.96 -0.76 1.14
CA ILE A 42 -20.35 -0.63 0.70
C ILE A 42 -21.19 -1.83 1.10
N HIS A 43 -20.67 -3.05 1.08
CA HIS A 43 -21.47 -4.25 1.32
C HIS A 43 -21.26 -4.83 2.72
N LEU A 44 -20.01 -5.01 3.16
CA LEU A 44 -19.73 -5.55 4.50
C LEU A 44 -19.81 -4.49 5.61
N LYS A 45 -19.86 -3.20 5.25
CA LYS A 45 -19.98 -2.07 6.19
C LYS A 45 -18.88 -2.07 7.25
N VAL A 46 -17.64 -2.42 6.88
CA VAL A 46 -16.51 -2.40 7.81
C VAL A 46 -16.31 -1.01 8.41
N LYS A 47 -15.94 -0.97 9.70
CA LYS A 47 -15.75 0.30 10.43
C LYS A 47 -14.33 0.85 10.36
N ASN A 48 -13.37 -0.03 10.06
CA ASN A 48 -11.95 0.23 10.06
C ASN A 48 -11.32 -0.38 8.81
N ILE A 49 -10.40 0.35 8.18
CA ILE A 49 -9.46 -0.18 7.19
C ILE A 49 -8.07 -0.01 7.80
N VAL A 50 -7.30 -1.09 7.84
CA VAL A 50 -5.95 -1.09 8.42
C VAL A 50 -4.96 -1.58 7.37
N ILE A 51 -4.01 -0.73 7.00
CA ILE A 51 -2.88 -1.09 6.14
C ILE A 51 -1.71 -1.47 7.03
N ILE A 52 -1.20 -2.69 6.86
CA ILE A 52 -0.16 -3.26 7.72
C ILE A 52 1.11 -3.45 6.89
N GLY A 53 2.05 -2.52 7.02
CA GLY A 53 3.43 -2.71 6.58
C GLY A 53 4.18 -3.72 7.44
N HIS A 54 5.35 -4.16 7.00
CA HIS A 54 6.18 -5.08 7.77
C HIS A 54 7.67 -4.92 7.48
N SER A 55 8.51 -5.31 8.43
CA SER A 55 9.97 -5.28 8.30
C SER A 55 10.47 -6.21 7.20
N ARG A 56 11.57 -5.82 6.54
CA ARG A 56 12.26 -6.58 5.50
C ARG A 56 11.35 -6.94 4.32
N CYS A 57 10.49 -6.00 3.92
CA CYS A 57 9.56 -6.21 2.83
C CYS A 57 10.29 -6.28 1.48
N GLY A 58 10.26 -7.44 0.83
CA GLY A 58 10.90 -7.64 -0.48
C GLY A 58 10.34 -6.72 -1.57
N GLY A 59 9.05 -6.38 -1.53
CA GLY A 59 8.46 -5.44 -2.49
C GLY A 59 8.94 -3.99 -2.29
N ILE A 60 9.12 -3.56 -1.04
CA ILE A 60 9.71 -2.24 -0.74
C ILE A 60 11.19 -2.22 -1.11
N LYS A 61 11.94 -3.30 -0.83
CA LYS A 61 13.31 -3.43 -1.27
C LYS A 61 13.42 -3.34 -2.80
N GLY A 62 12.52 -4.02 -3.52
CA GLY A 62 12.42 -3.93 -4.98
C GLY A 62 12.14 -2.51 -5.48
N LEU A 63 11.19 -1.81 -4.84
CA LEU A 63 10.90 -0.38 -5.12
C LEU A 63 12.14 0.51 -4.91
N MET A 64 12.84 0.35 -3.79
CA MET A 64 14.03 1.16 -3.45
C MET A 64 15.22 0.85 -4.37
N SER A 65 15.28 -0.37 -4.91
CA SER A 65 16.28 -0.80 -5.89
C SER A 65 15.99 -0.40 -7.34
N LEU A 66 14.81 0.19 -7.63
CA LEU A 66 14.51 0.66 -8.98
C LEU A 66 15.54 1.71 -9.43
N PRO A 67 16.00 1.65 -10.69
CA PRO A 67 16.83 2.70 -11.25
C PRO A 67 16.07 4.03 -11.31
N ASP A 68 16.79 5.14 -11.29
CA ASP A 68 16.17 6.47 -11.26
C ASP A 68 15.45 6.81 -12.57
N ASP A 69 15.85 6.20 -13.69
CA ASP A 69 15.18 6.30 -14.99
C ASP A 69 13.90 5.42 -15.09
N LEU A 70 13.59 4.67 -14.04
CA LEU A 70 12.41 3.80 -13.93
C LEU A 70 12.30 2.73 -15.03
N THR A 71 13.41 2.39 -15.69
CA THR A 71 13.48 1.27 -16.62
C THR A 71 13.10 -0.03 -15.91
N THR A 72 12.30 -0.86 -16.60
CA THR A 72 11.73 -2.08 -16.04
C THR A 72 12.31 -3.31 -16.71
N GLN A 73 12.73 -4.30 -15.92
CA GLN A 73 13.24 -5.58 -16.36
C GLN A 73 12.24 -6.74 -16.13
N THR A 74 11.18 -6.49 -15.38
CA THR A 74 10.15 -7.46 -15.00
C THR A 74 8.82 -7.11 -15.66
N ALA A 75 8.00 -8.13 -15.93
CA ALA A 75 6.71 -7.94 -16.59
C ALA A 75 5.65 -7.25 -15.72
N PHE A 76 5.73 -7.38 -14.39
CA PHE A 76 4.65 -6.95 -13.48
C PHE A 76 5.13 -6.33 -12.16
N ILE A 77 6.24 -6.84 -11.61
CA ILE A 77 6.66 -6.50 -10.24
C ILE A 77 7.00 -5.03 -10.14
N GLU A 78 7.81 -4.51 -11.06
CA GLU A 78 8.22 -3.11 -11.03
C GLU A 78 7.04 -2.18 -11.34
N ASP A 79 6.16 -2.55 -12.27
CA ASP A 79 4.94 -1.77 -12.53
C ASP A 79 4.02 -1.69 -11.29
N TRP A 80 3.90 -2.80 -10.56
CA TRP A 80 3.13 -2.84 -9.32
C TRP A 80 3.75 -1.98 -8.22
N VAL A 81 5.03 -2.17 -7.90
CA VAL A 81 5.64 -1.46 -6.78
C VAL A 81 5.82 0.04 -7.06
N LYS A 82 5.70 0.48 -8.32
CA LYS A 82 5.66 1.91 -8.69
C LYS A 82 4.51 2.69 -8.06
N ILE A 83 3.48 2.03 -7.53
CA ILE A 83 2.47 2.65 -6.65
C ILE A 83 3.14 3.40 -5.48
N GLY A 84 4.26 2.87 -4.96
CA GLY A 84 5.02 3.45 -3.86
C GLY A 84 6.09 4.47 -4.25
N LEU A 85 6.19 4.90 -5.52
CA LEU A 85 7.20 5.90 -5.93
C LEU A 85 7.20 7.16 -5.06
N PRO A 86 6.06 7.75 -4.67
CA PRO A 86 6.07 8.92 -3.79
C PRO A 86 6.77 8.64 -2.44
N ALA A 87 6.66 7.42 -1.90
CA ALA A 87 7.35 7.03 -0.68
C ALA A 87 8.85 6.86 -0.89
N ARG A 88 9.24 6.23 -2.01
CA ARG A 88 10.66 6.08 -2.40
C ARG A 88 11.32 7.45 -2.52
N ASP A 89 10.69 8.35 -3.27
CA ASP A 89 11.25 9.66 -3.60
C ASP A 89 11.36 10.52 -2.33
N GLN A 90 10.35 10.50 -1.46
CA GLN A 90 10.40 11.15 -0.15
C GLN A 90 11.57 10.63 0.70
N VAL A 91 11.71 9.30 0.81
CA VAL A 91 12.77 8.72 1.64
C VAL A 91 14.16 8.96 1.06
N LYS A 92 14.33 8.85 -0.26
CA LYS A 92 15.60 9.20 -0.92
C LYS A 92 15.95 10.67 -0.71
N HIS A 93 14.97 11.56 -0.63
CA HIS A 93 15.19 12.98 -0.36
C HIS A 93 15.55 13.25 1.11
N ASP A 94 14.71 12.79 2.05
CA ASP A 94 14.83 13.11 3.49
C ASP A 94 15.94 12.33 4.21
N HIS A 95 16.34 11.18 3.65
CA HIS A 95 17.21 10.20 4.31
C HIS A 95 18.31 9.68 3.36
N ALA A 96 18.78 10.54 2.45
CA ALA A 96 19.80 10.20 1.46
C ALA A 96 21.12 9.68 2.08
N ASP A 97 21.43 10.12 3.29
CA ASP A 97 22.62 9.80 4.07
C ASP A 97 22.53 8.45 4.79
N LEU A 98 21.34 7.89 4.95
CA LEU A 98 21.15 6.62 5.65
C LEU A 98 21.59 5.43 4.77
N PRO A 99 22.09 4.34 5.38
CA PRO A 99 22.33 3.09 4.68
C PRO A 99 21.07 2.57 3.99
N PHE A 100 21.25 1.85 2.87
CA PHE A 100 20.13 1.36 2.05
C PHE A 100 19.07 0.57 2.83
N GLU A 101 19.47 -0.30 3.76
CA GLU A 101 18.53 -1.09 4.58
C GLU A 101 17.73 -0.22 5.57
N GLU A 102 18.32 0.88 6.06
CA GLU A 102 17.61 1.86 6.88
C GLU A 102 16.63 2.68 6.04
N GLN A 103 17.03 3.08 4.82
CA GLN A 103 16.11 3.70 3.86
C GLN A 103 14.94 2.76 3.54
N CYS A 104 15.18 1.46 3.34
CA CYS A 104 14.11 0.47 3.16
C CYS A 104 13.16 0.45 4.36
N THR A 105 13.70 0.42 5.58
CA THR A 105 12.91 0.43 6.83
C THR A 105 12.06 1.71 6.96
N LYS A 106 12.58 2.86 6.52
CA LYS A 106 11.81 4.11 6.45
C LYS A 106 10.71 4.02 5.39
N CYS A 107 11.05 3.54 4.20
CA CYS A 107 10.14 3.39 3.08
C CYS A 107 8.99 2.42 3.37
N GLU A 108 9.22 1.35 4.15
CA GLU A 108 8.18 0.44 4.63
C GLU A 108 7.07 1.17 5.40
N LYS A 109 7.40 2.23 6.14
CA LYS A 109 6.45 3.05 6.88
C LYS A 109 5.81 4.10 5.98
N VAL A 110 6.61 4.85 5.23
CA VAL A 110 6.11 5.92 4.35
C VAL A 110 5.19 5.36 3.24
N ALA A 111 5.43 4.13 2.77
CA ALA A 111 4.55 3.46 1.80
C ALA A 111 3.15 3.16 2.38
N VAL A 112 3.03 2.94 3.70
CA VAL A 112 1.74 2.85 4.38
C VAL A 112 1.03 4.20 4.34
N ASP A 113 1.74 5.30 4.59
CA ASP A 113 1.17 6.65 4.51
C ASP A 113 0.71 7.01 3.09
N VAL A 114 1.48 6.63 2.06
CA VAL A 114 1.06 6.78 0.66
C VAL A 114 -0.20 5.96 0.38
N SER A 115 -0.27 4.73 0.87
CA SER A 115 -1.45 3.88 0.72
C SER A 115 -2.68 4.44 1.46
N LEU A 116 -2.49 5.05 2.63
CA LEU A 116 -3.55 5.77 3.35
C LEU A 116 -4.04 7.00 2.57
N LYS A 117 -3.13 7.76 1.95
CA LYS A 117 -3.50 8.87 1.05
C LYS A 117 -4.27 8.36 -0.18
N ASN A 118 -3.83 7.24 -0.76
CA ASN A 118 -4.52 6.63 -1.90
C ASN A 118 -5.93 6.15 -1.53
N LEU A 119 -6.18 5.65 -0.31
CA LEU A 119 -7.53 5.34 0.15
C LEU A 119 -8.47 6.55 0.09
N LEU A 120 -7.97 7.77 0.31
CA LEU A 120 -8.76 9.00 0.22
C LEU A 120 -9.14 9.38 -1.22
N THR A 121 -8.63 8.67 -2.23
CA THR A 121 -9.05 8.85 -3.62
C THR A 121 -10.30 8.02 -3.98
N TYR A 122 -10.72 7.10 -3.11
CA TYR A 122 -11.93 6.29 -3.30
C TYR A 122 -13.16 7.03 -2.76
N PRO A 123 -14.15 7.39 -3.61
CA PRO A 123 -15.28 8.21 -3.18
C PRO A 123 -16.05 7.64 -1.98
N PHE A 124 -16.31 6.33 -1.99
CA PHE A 124 -17.03 5.65 -0.91
C PHE A 124 -16.24 5.53 0.39
N VAL A 125 -14.91 5.63 0.36
CA VAL A 125 -14.08 5.71 1.57
C VAL A 125 -14.22 7.09 2.20
N VAL A 126 -14.12 8.15 1.39
CA VAL A 126 -14.29 9.54 1.85
C VAL A 126 -15.67 9.76 2.44
N GLU A 127 -16.73 9.32 1.74
CA GLU A 127 -18.10 9.38 2.24
C GLU A 127 -18.27 8.63 3.58
N GLY A 128 -17.58 7.50 3.75
CA GLY A 128 -17.59 6.75 5.01
C GLY A 128 -16.87 7.46 6.18
N LEU A 129 -15.91 8.35 5.90
CA LEU A 129 -15.22 9.15 6.89
C LEU A 129 -16.05 10.37 7.33
N GLU A 130 -16.75 11.01 6.39
CA GLU A 130 -17.58 12.21 6.65
C GLU A 130 -18.86 11.91 7.44
N LYS A 131 -19.38 10.68 7.35
CA LYS A 131 -20.60 10.25 8.03
C LYS A 131 -20.42 9.83 9.50
N LYS A 132 -19.22 9.99 10.06
CA LYS A 132 -18.92 9.74 11.49
C LYS A 132 -18.99 11.02 12.29
#